data_AF-A0AB33R661-F1
#
_entry.id   AF-A0AB33R661-F1
#
_cell.length_a   1.000
_cell.length_b   1.000
_cell.length_c   1.000
_cell.angle_alpha   90.00
_cell.angle_beta   90.00
_cell.angle_gamma   90.00
#
_symmetry.space_group_name_H-M   'P 1'
#
loop_
_entity.id
_entity.type
_entity.pdbx_description
1 polymer ?
#
loop_
_entity_poly.entity_id
_entity_poly.type
_entity_poly.pdbx_seq_one_letter_code
_entity_poly.pdbx_strand_id
1 'polypeptide(L)'
;MLYLPTKELSFDNSRSGSGVFTFTEKRILTKEGCSKAIWNEVEALLPTNISKRVKNSAKKEGIYYAGQWQELVLKENEISENWAKSVFLT
;
A
#
# COMPACT_ATOMS: atom_id res chain seq x y z
N MET A 1 -17.32 26.30 -0.30
CA MET A 1 -17.33 25.00 0.41
C MET A 1 -16.23 25.07 1.47
N LEU A 2 -16.61 25.01 2.76
CA LEU A 2 -15.64 25.07 3.86
C LEU A 2 -15.08 23.66 4.10
N TYR A 3 -13.75 23.51 4.04
CA TYR A 3 -13.09 22.24 4.33
C TYR A 3 -12.87 22.12 5.85
N LEU A 4 -13.43 21.10 6.48
CA LEU A 4 -13.22 20.79 7.90
C LEU A 4 -12.41 19.49 8.00
N PRO A 5 -11.15 19.53 8.48
CA PRO A 5 -10.36 18.32 8.66
C PRO A 5 -11.00 17.41 9.71
N THR A 6 -11.10 16.11 9.41
CA THR A 6 -11.62 15.09 10.34
C THR A 6 -10.48 14.42 11.07
N LYS A 7 -10.73 13.97 12.31
CA LYS A 7 -9.73 13.25 13.11
C LYS A 7 -9.35 11.88 12.49
N GLU A 8 -10.26 11.29 11.74
CA GLU A 8 -10.15 9.93 11.20
C GLU A 8 -10.40 9.91 9.69
N LEU A 9 -9.74 8.99 8.99
CA LEU A 9 -9.94 8.68 7.57
C LEU A 9 -11.24 7.88 7.39
N SER A 10 -12.01 8.19 6.34
CA SER A 10 -13.22 7.45 6.01
C SER A 10 -13.34 7.23 4.50
N PHE A 11 -13.85 6.05 4.10
CA PHE A 11 -14.29 5.76 2.72
C PHE A 11 -15.73 6.20 2.45
N ASP A 12 -16.38 6.83 3.43
CA ASP A 12 -17.75 7.31 3.34
C ASP A 12 -17.84 8.58 2.48
N ASN A 13 -18.31 8.41 1.24
CA ASN A 13 -18.53 9.52 0.29
C ASN A 13 -19.53 10.57 0.79
N SER A 14 -20.28 10.30 1.87
CA SER A 14 -21.18 11.27 2.48
C SER A 14 -20.50 12.23 3.47
N ARG A 15 -19.22 12.02 3.81
CA ARG A 15 -18.47 12.84 4.77
C ARG A 15 -17.44 13.72 4.08
N SER A 16 -17.47 15.02 4.39
CA SER A 16 -16.40 15.96 4.04
C SER A 16 -15.23 15.78 5.00
N GLY A 17 -14.25 14.94 4.66
CA GLY A 17 -13.06 14.80 5.49
C GLY A 17 -11.91 14.13 4.76
N SER A 18 -10.75 14.77 4.73
CA SER A 18 -9.48 14.09 4.53
C SER A 18 -8.86 13.87 5.91
N GLY A 19 -8.38 12.65 6.15
CA GLY A 19 -7.58 12.32 7.33
C GLY A 19 -6.11 12.11 6.95
N VAL A 20 -5.27 11.93 7.96
CA VAL A 20 -3.84 11.64 7.78
C VAL A 20 -3.54 10.24 8.31
N PHE A 21 -2.63 9.53 7.65
CA PHE A 21 -2.11 8.30 8.24
C PHE A 21 -1.27 8.64 9.47
N THR A 22 -1.65 8.07 10.62
CA THR A 22 -0.77 8.01 11.78
C THR A 22 0.33 6.97 11.55
N PHE A 23 1.47 7.13 12.22
CA PHE A 23 2.50 6.09 12.15
C PHE A 23 2.02 4.81 12.85
N THR A 24 2.22 3.66 12.21
CA THR A 24 2.09 2.33 12.81
C THR A 24 3.04 1.38 12.10
N GLU A 25 3.64 0.44 12.84
CA GLU A 25 4.55 -0.57 12.28
C GLU A 25 3.90 -1.38 11.16
N LYS A 26 2.58 -1.59 11.21
CA LYS A 26 1.81 -2.30 10.19
C LYS A 26 1.87 -1.64 8.80
N ARG A 27 2.18 -0.34 8.74
CA ARG A 27 2.30 0.45 7.49
C ARG A 27 3.74 0.48 6.96
N ILE A 28 4.69 -0.14 7.65
CA ILE A 28 6.08 -0.24 7.20
C ILE A 28 6.17 -1.35 6.15
N LEU A 29 6.32 -0.93 4.88
CA LEU A 29 6.57 -1.87 3.79
C LEU A 29 8.01 -2.37 3.79
N THR A 30 8.99 -1.57 4.19
CA THR A 30 10.41 -1.98 4.15
C THR A 30 10.68 -3.20 5.02
N LYS A 31 11.36 -4.20 4.45
CA LYS A 31 11.79 -5.40 5.20
C LYS A 31 12.94 -5.04 6.13
N GLU A 32 12.86 -5.50 7.38
CA GLU A 32 13.90 -5.26 8.40
C GLU A 32 15.27 -5.76 7.93
N GLY A 33 16.32 -4.99 8.21
CA GLY A 33 17.70 -5.31 7.77
C GLY A 33 17.94 -5.26 6.25
N CYS A 34 17.01 -4.71 5.47
CA CYS A 34 17.14 -4.56 4.02
C CYS A 34 17.13 -3.08 3.58
N SER A 35 17.49 -2.82 2.32
CA SER A 35 17.35 -1.48 1.75
C SER A 35 15.86 -1.12 1.57
N LYS A 36 15.55 0.19 1.51
CA LYS A 36 14.17 0.70 1.34
C LYS A 36 13.43 0.17 0.10
N ALA A 37 14.17 -0.37 -0.87
CA ALA A 37 13.61 -0.94 -2.08
C ALA A 37 13.04 -2.35 -1.89
N ILE A 38 13.46 -3.07 -0.84
CA ILE A 38 12.97 -4.41 -0.53
C ILE A 38 11.84 -4.30 0.48
N TRP A 39 10.66 -4.76 0.10
CA TRP A 39 9.48 -4.75 0.94
C TRP A 39 9.17 -6.13 1.53
N ASN A 40 8.42 -6.15 2.64
CA ASN A 40 7.80 -7.33 3.19
C ASN A 40 6.87 -7.97 2.15
N GLU A 41 6.71 -9.30 2.21
CA GLU A 41 5.74 -9.98 1.35
C GLU A 41 4.32 -9.62 1.78
N VAL A 42 3.61 -8.98 0.86
CA VAL A 42 2.21 -8.61 0.98
C VAL A 42 1.52 -9.16 -0.25
N GLU A 43 0.49 -9.97 -0.07
CA GLU A 43 -0.19 -10.66 -1.17
C GLU A 43 -0.69 -9.70 -2.25
N ALA A 44 -1.28 -8.57 -1.83
CA ALA A 44 -1.74 -7.51 -2.74
C ALA A 44 -0.60 -6.90 -3.57
N LEU A 45 0.64 -6.94 -3.09
CA LEU A 45 1.80 -6.36 -3.77
C LEU A 45 2.61 -7.40 -4.57
N LEU A 46 2.18 -8.67 -4.62
CA LEU A 46 2.85 -9.69 -5.43
C LEU A 46 2.64 -9.45 -6.93
N PRO A 47 3.58 -9.88 -7.80
CA PRO A 47 3.49 -9.65 -9.25
C PRO A 47 2.16 -10.10 -9.89
N THR A 48 1.53 -11.13 -9.34
CA THR A 48 0.23 -11.65 -9.78
C THR A 48 -0.93 -10.68 -9.58
N ASN A 49 -0.80 -9.76 -8.61
CA ASN A 49 -1.80 -8.73 -8.26
C ASN A 49 -1.45 -7.33 -8.79
N ILE A 50 -0.37 -7.20 -9.57
CA ILE A 50 -0.02 -5.95 -10.25
C ILE A 50 -0.62 -5.94 -11.66
N SER A 51 -1.21 -4.81 -12.06
CA SER A 51 -1.90 -4.65 -13.35
C SER A 51 -0.94 -4.71 -14.55
N LYS A 52 0.30 -4.26 -14.39
CA LYS A 52 1.36 -4.39 -15.39
C LYS A 52 2.18 -5.66 -15.17
N ARG A 53 2.79 -6.18 -16.25
CA ARG A 53 3.76 -7.27 -16.15
C ARG A 53 5.04 -6.79 -15.45
N VAL A 54 5.28 -7.31 -14.26
CA VAL A 54 6.47 -7.05 -13.46
C VAL A 54 7.03 -8.37 -12.93
N LYS A 55 8.31 -8.38 -12.57
CA LYS A 55 8.97 -9.53 -11.95
C LYS A 55 9.49 -9.13 -10.56
N ASN A 56 9.20 -9.95 -9.56
CA ASN A 56 9.86 -9.83 -8.26
C ASN A 56 11.33 -10.26 -8.41
N SER A 57 12.24 -9.38 -8.00
CA SER A 57 13.69 -9.55 -8.13
C SER A 57 14.40 -9.56 -6.76
N ALA A 58 13.66 -9.73 -5.67
CA ALA A 58 14.25 -9.76 -4.33
C ALA A 58 15.13 -11.00 -4.14
N LYS A 59 16.31 -10.81 -3.55
CA LYS A 59 17.24 -11.90 -3.21
C LYS A 59 17.10 -12.44 -1.77
N LYS A 60 16.24 -11.82 -0.95
CA LYS A 60 16.11 -12.07 0.50
C LYS A 60 14.66 -12.24 0.96
N GLU A 61 13.84 -13.01 0.22
CA GLU A 61 12.45 -13.32 0.61
C GLU A 61 11.60 -12.07 0.91
N GLY A 62 11.40 -11.25 -0.12
CA GLY A 62 10.64 -10.01 -0.05
C GLY A 62 10.17 -9.59 -1.43
N ILE A 63 9.65 -8.38 -1.55
CA ILE A 63 9.21 -7.81 -2.83
C ILE A 63 10.22 -6.75 -3.26
N TYR A 64 10.73 -6.87 -4.48
CA TYR A 64 11.61 -5.87 -5.07
C TYR A 64 11.34 -5.75 -6.57
N TYR A 65 11.04 -4.54 -7.02
CA TYR A 65 10.78 -4.23 -8.43
C TYR A 65 11.91 -3.35 -8.98
N ALA A 66 12.89 -3.98 -9.63
CA ALA A 66 14.03 -3.29 -10.21
C ALA A 66 13.62 -2.35 -11.35
N GLY A 67 14.20 -1.14 -11.40
CA GLY A 67 14.01 -0.20 -12.51
C GLY A 67 12.62 0.40 -12.61
N GLN A 68 11.76 0.22 -11.61
CA GLN A 68 10.41 0.78 -11.56
C GLN A 68 10.44 2.01 -10.66
N TRP A 69 10.46 3.20 -11.25
CA TRP A 69 10.31 4.44 -10.51
C TRP A 69 8.82 4.82 -10.47
N GLN A 70 8.29 4.70 -9.25
CA GLN A 70 7.20 5.48 -8.64
C GLN A 70 5.74 5.00 -8.64
N GLU A 71 5.24 4.18 -9.56
CA GLU A 71 3.85 3.70 -9.41
C GLU A 71 3.67 2.22 -9.75
N LEU A 72 3.09 1.49 -8.78
CA LEU A 72 2.56 0.15 -8.96
C LEU A 72 1.04 0.24 -8.85
N VAL A 73 0.37 -0.15 -9.92
CA VAL A 73 -1.10 -0.20 -9.95
C VAL A 73 -1.52 -1.62 -9.60
N LEU A 74 -2.31 -1.76 -8.54
CA LEU A 74 -2.89 -3.04 -8.16
C LEU A 74 -4.04 -3.41 -9.10
N LYS A 75 -4.29 -4.69 -9.27
CA LYS A 75 -5.49 -5.18 -9.95
C LYS A 75 -6.72 -4.87 -9.10
N GLU A 76 -7.83 -4.58 -9.76
CA GLU A 76 -9.13 -4.47 -9.12
C GLU A 76 -9.62 -5.87 -8.72
N ASN A 77 -9.36 -6.25 -7.47
CA ASN A 77 -9.80 -7.50 -6.89
C ASN A 77 -9.93 -7.39 -5.35
N GLU A 78 -10.52 -8.41 -4.75
CA GLU A 78 -10.80 -8.45 -3.32
C GLU A 78 -9.51 -8.38 -2.46
N ILE A 79 -8.41 -8.97 -2.94
CA ILE A 79 -7.11 -8.95 -2.24
C ILE A 79 -6.59 -7.50 -2.13
N SER A 80 -6.60 -6.76 -3.24
CA SER A 80 -6.18 -5.36 -3.29
C SER A 80 -7.08 -4.48 -2.42
N GLU A 81 -8.39 -4.68 -2.48
CA GLU A 81 -9.37 -3.91 -1.71
C GLU A 81 -9.23 -4.15 -0.20
N ASN A 82 -9.12 -5.41 0.23
CA ASN A 82 -8.96 -5.79 1.62
C ASN A 82 -7.64 -5.26 2.19
N TRP A 83 -6.54 -5.37 1.42
CA TRP A 83 -5.27 -4.80 1.84
C TRP A 83 -5.36 -3.27 1.96
N ALA A 84 -5.91 -2.58 0.96
CA ALA A 84 -6.10 -1.13 1.04
C ALA A 84 -6.89 -0.75 2.30
N LYS A 85 -8.07 -1.36 2.52
CA LYS A 85 -8.87 -1.14 3.73
C LYS A 85 -8.08 -1.35 5.03
N SER A 86 -7.24 -2.39 5.11
CA SER A 86 -6.40 -2.66 6.28
C SER A 86 -5.37 -1.56 6.58
N VAL A 87 -4.95 -0.80 5.56
CA VAL A 87 -4.02 0.33 5.72
C VAL A 87 -4.75 1.55 6.28
N PHE A 88 -6.01 1.79 5.89
CA PHE A 88 -6.81 2.95 6.30
C PHE A 88 -7.52 2.77 7.64
N LEU A 89 -8.08 1.59 7.90
CA LEU A 89 -8.79 1.30 9.14
C LEU A 89 -7.75 1.15 10.26
N THR A 90 -7.71 2.15 11.16
CA THR A 90 -6.82 2.18 12.33
C THR A 90 -7.61 1.80 13.57
#